data_AF-A0A9D4QQ75-F1
#
_entry.id   AF-A0A9D4QQ75-F1
#
_cell.length_a   1.000
_cell.length_b   1.000
_cell.length_c   1.000
_cell.angle_alpha   90.00
_cell.angle_beta   90.00
_cell.angle_gamma   90.00
#
_symmetry.space_group_name_H-M   'P 1'
#
loop_
_entity.id
_entity.type
_entity.pdbx_description
1 polymer ?
#
loop_
_entity_poly.entity_id
_entity_poly.type
_entity_poly.pdbx_seq_one_letter_code
_entity_poly.pdbx_strand_id
1 'polypeptide(L)'
;MTHCLGVPTNQLLRLDKNLTRKEATRRIRYLPPIYKFRTRYLNSNLHYAILSYISEVLDEKPWEDLIQTTFFDPLGMRNSDFTFRVDRRA
;
A
#
# COMPACT_ATOMS: atom_id res chain seq x y z
N MET A 1 -10.38 7.06 -1.43
CA MET A 1 -10.42 6.08 -0.33
C MET A 1 -10.67 6.83 0.98
N THR A 2 -11.59 6.39 1.83
CA THR A 2 -12.11 7.21 2.97
C THR A 2 -11.93 6.57 4.35
N HIS A 3 -11.06 5.56 4.50
CA HIS A 3 -10.86 4.85 5.78
C HIS A 3 -12.13 4.20 6.37
N CYS A 4 -13.08 3.75 5.55
CA CYS A 4 -14.31 3.10 6.02
C CYS A 4 -14.36 1.59 5.76
N LEU A 5 -13.20 0.92 5.74
CA LEU A 5 -13.12 -0.53 5.49
C LEU A 5 -13.66 -1.36 6.68
N GLY A 6 -13.63 -0.80 7.90
CA GLY A 6 -14.06 -1.49 9.12
C GLY A 6 -13.04 -2.50 9.68
N VAL A 7 -11.88 -2.63 9.03
CA VAL A 7 -10.77 -3.50 9.45
C VAL A 7 -9.76 -2.68 10.29
N PRO A 8 -9.35 -3.18 11.47
CA PRO A 8 -8.35 -2.50 12.30
C PRO A 8 -7.01 -2.35 11.60
N THR A 9 -6.21 -1.39 12.07
CA THR A 9 -4.80 -1.36 11.72
C THR A 9 -4.09 -2.58 12.31
N ASN A 10 -3.12 -3.11 11.60
CA ASN A 10 -2.19 -4.09 12.15
C ASN A 10 -0.77 -3.61 11.88
N GLN A 11 -0.18 -2.94 12.87
CA GLN A 11 1.17 -2.39 12.73
C GLN A 11 2.25 -3.48 12.69
N LEU A 12 1.97 -4.68 13.20
CA LEU A 12 2.95 -5.77 13.25
C LEU A 12 3.25 -6.34 11.86
N LEU A 13 2.31 -6.25 10.92
CA LEU A 13 2.56 -6.66 9.53
C LEU A 13 3.76 -5.93 8.93
N ARG A 14 3.98 -4.65 9.29
CA ARG A 14 5.11 -3.86 8.79
C ARG A 14 6.48 -4.40 9.25
N LEU A 15 6.52 -5.17 10.34
CA LEU A 15 7.78 -5.71 10.87
C LEU A 15 8.27 -6.94 10.10
N ASP A 16 7.42 -7.55 9.28
CA ASP A 16 7.78 -8.68 8.43
C ASP A 16 8.58 -8.17 7.21
N LYS A 17 9.90 -8.39 7.24
CA LYS A 17 10.83 -7.96 6.18
C LYS A 17 10.59 -8.65 4.84
N ASN A 18 9.92 -9.79 4.83
CA ASN A 18 9.63 -10.57 3.63
C ASN A 18 8.18 -10.37 3.14
N LEU A 19 7.46 -9.41 3.73
CA LEU A 19 6.07 -9.15 3.37
C LEU A 19 5.97 -8.56 1.96
N THR A 20 5.35 -9.31 1.06
CA THR A 20 4.96 -8.81 -0.27
C THR A 20 3.60 -8.11 -0.21
N ARG A 21 3.30 -7.19 -1.14
CA ARG A 21 1.96 -6.54 -1.24
C ARG A 21 0.84 -7.56 -1.41
N LYS A 22 1.08 -8.61 -2.20
CA LYS A 22 0.17 -9.74 -2.37
C LYS A 22 -0.12 -10.43 -1.04
N GLU A 23 0.93 -10.73 -0.26
CA GLU A 23 0.78 -11.38 1.03
C GLU A 23 0.13 -10.47 2.07
N ALA A 24 0.49 -9.18 2.11
CA ALA A 24 -0.15 -8.17 2.95
C ALA A 24 -1.66 -8.13 2.70
N THR A 25 -2.07 -8.08 1.43
CA THR A 25 -3.48 -8.10 1.03
C THR A 25 -4.16 -9.41 1.41
N ARG A 26 -3.49 -10.57 1.21
CA ARG A 26 -4.02 -11.88 1.60
C ARG A 26 -4.26 -11.97 3.11
N ARG A 27 -3.33 -11.46 3.93
CA ARG A 27 -3.40 -11.55 5.39
C ARG A 27 -4.52 -10.71 6.01
N ILE A 28 -5.03 -9.70 5.31
CA ILE A 28 -6.17 -8.88 5.77
C ILE A 28 -7.40 -9.74 6.05
N ARG A 29 -7.59 -10.85 5.33
CA ARG A 29 -8.71 -11.79 5.56
C ARG A 29 -8.75 -12.39 6.96
N TYR A 30 -7.61 -12.41 7.67
CA TYR A 30 -7.49 -12.95 9.03
C TYR A 30 -7.72 -11.88 10.10
N LEU A 31 -7.95 -10.63 9.73
CA LEU A 31 -8.27 -9.55 10.65
C LEU A 31 -9.80 -9.44 10.76
N PRO A 32 -10.40 -9.70 11.94
CA PRO A 32 -11.83 -9.57 12.09
C PRO A 32 -12.26 -8.11 11.93
N PRO A 33 -13.31 -7.82 11.14
CA PRO A 33 -13.84 -6.46 11.03
C PRO A 33 -14.47 -6.04 12.36
N ILE A 34 -14.14 -4.83 12.82
CA ILE A 34 -14.69 -4.23 14.05
C ILE A 34 -16.00 -3.50 13.73
N TYR A 35 -16.11 -2.97 12.51
CA TYR A 35 -17.30 -2.27 12.03
C TYR A 35 -17.77 -2.85 10.70
N LYS A 36 -19.05 -2.68 10.40
CA LYS A 36 -19.59 -2.97 9.07
C LYS A 36 -18.91 -2.08 8.03
N PHE A 37 -18.81 -2.59 6.81
CA PHE A 37 -18.23 -1.85 5.70
C PHE A 37 -18.98 -0.53 5.47
N ARG A 38 -18.24 0.56 5.31
CA ARG A 38 -18.75 1.92 5.05
C ARG A 38 -19.65 2.54 6.13
N THR A 39 -19.81 1.93 7.30
CA THR A 39 -20.65 2.51 8.36
C THR A 39 -19.91 3.48 9.27
N ARG A 40 -18.61 3.30 9.46
CA ARG A 40 -17.78 4.13 10.35
C ARG A 40 -16.40 4.38 9.76
N TYR A 41 -15.82 5.52 10.10
CA TYR A 41 -14.42 5.82 9.86
C TYR A 41 -13.54 5.07 10.87
N LEU A 42 -12.50 4.39 10.38
CA LEU A 42 -11.49 3.71 11.16
C LEU A 42 -10.13 3.91 10.49
N ASN A 43 -9.24 4.64 11.16
CA ASN A 43 -7.90 4.86 10.62
C ASN A 43 -7.11 3.54 10.60
N SER A 44 -6.60 3.20 9.42
CA SER A 44 -5.85 1.98 9.14
C SER A 44 -4.94 2.31 7.97
N ASN A 45 -3.80 1.66 7.83
CA ASN A 45 -2.94 1.83 6.66
C ASN A 45 -3.06 0.66 5.69
N LEU A 46 -3.76 -0.42 6.10
CA LEU A 46 -3.81 -1.67 5.34
C LEU A 46 -4.53 -1.54 4.00
N HIS A 47 -5.45 -0.60 3.88
CA HIS A 47 -6.19 -0.37 2.66
C HIS A 47 -5.36 0.32 1.58
N TYR A 48 -4.28 1.03 1.94
CA TYR A 48 -3.26 1.46 0.97
C TYR A 48 -2.43 0.29 0.43
N ALA A 49 -2.20 -0.76 1.23
CA ALA A 49 -1.57 -1.99 0.74
C ALA A 49 -2.49 -2.72 -0.27
N ILE A 50 -3.80 -2.74 -0.01
CA ILE A 50 -4.78 -3.26 -0.98
C ILE A 50 -4.75 -2.45 -2.27
N LEU A 51 -4.80 -1.11 -2.19
CA LEU A 51 -4.78 -0.26 -3.38
C LEU A 51 -3.52 -0.43 -4.21
N SER A 52 -2.35 -0.42 -3.57
CA SER A 52 -1.09 -0.63 -4.29
C SER A 52 -1.06 -1.99 -4.98
N TYR A 53 -1.54 -3.06 -4.32
CA TYR A 53 -1.64 -4.37 -4.96
C TYR A 53 -2.65 -4.40 -6.13
N ILE A 54 -3.81 -3.75 -6.00
CA ILE A 54 -4.78 -3.63 -7.10
C ILE A 54 -4.14 -2.93 -8.30
N SER A 55 -3.41 -1.84 -8.06
CA SER A 55 -2.70 -1.10 -9.11
C SER A 55 -1.69 -1.99 -9.84
N GLU A 56 -0.90 -2.79 -9.12
CA GLU A 56 0.04 -3.74 -9.74
C GLU A 56 -0.64 -4.77 -10.62
N VAL A 57 -1.76 -5.31 -10.16
CA VAL A 57 -2.52 -6.32 -10.91
C VAL A 57 -3.12 -5.72 -12.18
N LEU A 58 -3.56 -4.46 -12.14
CA LEU A 58 -4.18 -3.81 -13.29
C LEU A 58 -3.17 -3.36 -14.36
N ASP A 59 -1.96 -2.96 -13.98
CA ASP A 59 -0.94 -2.48 -14.93
C ASP A 59 0.11 -3.55 -15.31
N GLU A 60 0.08 -4.71 -14.64
CA GLU A 60 1.06 -5.79 -14.78
C GLU A 60 2.51 -5.35 -14.50
N LYS A 61 2.69 -4.26 -13.73
CA LYS A 61 3.99 -3.70 -13.34
C LYS A 61 4.06 -3.47 -11.83
N PRO A 62 5.27 -3.37 -11.25
CA PRO A 62 5.44 -2.95 -9.86
C PRO A 62 4.80 -1.58 -9.60
N TRP A 63 4.24 -1.40 -8.40
CA TRP A 63 3.58 -0.16 -8.01
C TRP A 63 4.52 1.06 -8.10
N GLU A 64 5.81 0.85 -7.87
CA GLU A 64 6.84 1.88 -7.99
C GLU A 64 6.94 2.43 -9.41
N ASP A 65 6.94 1.55 -10.41
CA ASP A 65 7.10 1.95 -11.80
C ASP A 65 5.84 2.71 -12.27
N LEU A 66 4.67 2.32 -11.76
CA LEU A 66 3.43 3.06 -11.92
C LEU A 66 3.52 4.48 -11.35
N ILE A 67 3.93 4.65 -10.09
CA ILE A 67 4.04 5.98 -9.48
C ILE A 67 5.12 6.82 -10.16
N GLN A 68 6.23 6.20 -10.56
CA GLN A 68 7.29 6.87 -11.29
C GLN A 68 6.75 7.48 -12.59
N THR A 69 6.11 6.65 -13.42
CA THR A 69 5.68 7.03 -14.77
C THR A 69 4.42 7.91 -14.78
N THR A 70 3.50 7.71 -13.84
CA THR A 70 2.22 8.44 -13.81
C THR A 70 2.23 9.70 -12.96
N PHE A 71 3.18 9.82 -12.02
CA PHE A 71 3.18 10.91 -11.04
C PHE A 71 4.53 11.61 -10.92
N PHE A 72 5.63 10.89 -10.64
CA PHE A 72 6.93 11.55 -10.40
C PHE A 72 7.53 12.16 -11.67
N ASP A 73 7.55 11.43 -12.79
CA ASP A 73 8.12 11.93 -14.04
C ASP A 73 7.34 13.13 -14.60
N PRO A 74 5.99 13.09 -14.70
CA PRO A 74 5.22 14.23 -15.21
C PRO A 74 5.33 15.49 -14.34
N LEU A 75 5.55 15.32 -13.03
CA LEU A 75 5.69 16.44 -12.08
C LEU A 75 7.15 16.87 -11.87
N GLY A 76 8.12 16.22 -12.52
CA GLY A 76 9.54 16.53 -12.35
C GLY A 76 10.08 16.25 -10.95
N MET A 77 9.49 15.30 -10.22
CA MET A 77 9.85 14.95 -8.84
C MET A 77 11.13 14.09 -8.79
N ARG A 78 12.28 14.68 -9.13
CA ARG A 78 13.58 13.98 -9.26
C ARG A 78 14.20 13.51 -7.95
N ASN A 79 13.70 14.00 -6.81
CA ASN A 79 14.27 13.72 -5.47
C ASN A 79 13.24 13.03 -4.56
N SER A 80 12.37 12.21 -5.17
CA SER A 80 11.36 11.39 -4.49
C SER A 80 11.57 9.93 -4.91
N ASP A 81 11.76 9.03 -3.95
CA ASP A 81 12.05 7.61 -4.20
C ASP A 81 11.44 6.72 -3.10
N PHE A 82 11.52 5.42 -3.29
CA PHE A 82 11.01 4.38 -2.41
C PHE A 82 12.13 3.83 -1.52
N THR A 83 11.82 3.59 -0.24
CA THR A 83 12.82 3.29 0.81
C THR A 83 13.71 2.05 0.59
N PHE A 84 13.37 1.13 -0.31
CA PHE A 84 14.22 -0.03 -0.64
C PHE A 84 15.12 0.21 -1.86
N ARG A 85 14.86 1.28 -2.62
CA ARG A 85 15.78 1.86 -3.61
C ARG A 85 16.55 2.95 -2.89
N VAL A 86 17.41 2.59 -1.93
CA VAL A 86 18.38 3.56 -1.41
C VAL A 86 19.37 3.80 -2.54
N ASP A 87 19.42 5.05 -3.01
CA ASP A 87 20.37 5.51 -4.01
C ASP A 87 21.80 5.12 -3.58
N ARG A 88 22.51 4.37 -4.43
CA ARG A 88 23.92 4.01 -4.20
C ARG A 88 24.88 5.15 -4.55
N ARG A 89 24.36 6.36 -4.77
CA ARG A 89 25.15 7.57 -5.01
C ARG A 89 25.04 8.50 -3.81
N ALA A 90 25.80 8.19 -2.78
CA ALA A 90 26.29 9.16 -1.80
C ALA A 90 27.82 9.16 -1.88
#